data_AF-A0A8S3QU85-F1
#
_entry.id   AF-A0A8S3QU85-F1
#
_cell.length_a   1.000
_cell.length_b   1.000
_cell.length_c   1.000
_cell.angle_alpha   90.00
_cell.angle_beta   90.00
_cell.angle_gamma   90.00
#
_symmetry.space_group_name_H-M   'P 1'
#
loop_
_entity.id
_entity.type
_entity.pdbx_description
1 polymer ?
#
loop_
_entity_poly.entity_id
_entity_poly.type
_entity_poly.pdbx_seq_one_letter_code
_entity_poly.pdbx_strand_id
1 'polypeptide(L)'
;MSICLDVNTECQFNFDILKQQEISPTSCDLDMGGWNGSTNSLVDWIKNKGLKAGQSLSTALANKLFDDLGLTQFLYSPSCNRFDGIYSGAVNGWKAEACPKSADLTLPKIRGTVSCYVPDYCTGIDCCVDVGKIGKSFRIYALLDACNWKLSIGIEKRAFNFTILDYNWGK
;
A
#
# COMPACT_ATOMS: atom_id res chain seq x y z
N MET A 1 37.20 4.76 -6.27
CA MET A 1 37.35 5.37 -7.61
C MET A 1 38.29 6.54 -7.46
N SER A 2 39.42 6.55 -8.16
CA SER A 2 40.39 7.65 -8.16
C SER A 2 40.12 8.56 -9.36
N ILE A 3 39.92 9.84 -9.12
CA ILE A 3 39.87 10.86 -10.18
C ILE A 3 41.27 11.46 -10.27
N CYS A 4 41.93 11.26 -11.41
CA CYS A 4 43.24 11.85 -11.69
C CYS A 4 43.05 12.93 -12.74
N LEU A 5 43.34 14.18 -12.38
CA LEU A 5 43.18 15.33 -13.27
C LEU A 5 44.41 15.60 -14.15
N ASP A 6 45.49 14.81 -14.01
CA ASP A 6 46.67 14.88 -14.87
C ASP A 6 47.37 13.51 -15.01
N VAL A 7 48.02 13.30 -16.16
CA VAL A 7 48.53 11.98 -16.60
C VAL A 7 49.90 11.63 -16.01
N ASN A 8 50.64 12.59 -15.43
CA ASN A 8 52.05 12.43 -15.06
C ASN A 8 52.43 12.87 -13.63
N THR A 9 51.46 12.93 -12.70
CA THR A 9 51.74 13.09 -11.26
C THR A 9 50.89 12.14 -10.44
N GLU A 10 51.44 11.64 -9.32
CA GLU A 10 50.75 10.73 -8.40
C GLU A 10 49.37 11.30 -8.02
N CYS A 11 48.35 10.46 -8.14
CA CYS A 11 46.95 10.84 -8.00
C CYS A 11 46.68 11.24 -6.53
N GLN A 12 46.70 12.54 -6.23
CA GLN A 12 46.78 13.06 -4.85
C GLN A 12 45.48 12.99 -4.02
N PHE A 13 44.37 12.52 -4.58
CA PHE A 13 43.09 12.52 -3.86
C PHE A 13 42.44 11.13 -3.89
N ASN A 14 42.69 10.35 -2.84
CA ASN A 14 41.90 9.18 -2.51
C ASN A 14 40.79 9.61 -1.54
N PHE A 15 39.55 9.73 -2.05
CA PHE A 15 38.38 9.85 -1.21
C PHE A 15 37.74 8.47 -1.06
N ASP A 16 37.78 7.94 0.16
CA ASP A 16 36.96 6.80 0.54
C ASP A 16 35.53 7.30 0.74
N ILE A 17 34.80 7.44 -0.36
CA ILE A 17 33.45 8.03 -0.34
C ILE A 17 32.50 7.18 0.53
N LEU A 18 32.74 5.86 0.65
CA LEU A 18 32.04 4.97 1.58
C LEU A 18 32.97 3.84 2.05
N LYS A 19 33.52 3.94 3.25
CA LYS A 19 34.21 2.84 3.96
C LYS A 19 33.29 2.28 5.02
N GLN A 20 32.80 1.05 4.84
CA GLN A 20 31.99 0.31 5.82
C GLN A 20 30.80 1.13 6.39
N GLN A 21 30.21 2.01 5.59
CA GLN A 21 28.97 2.68 5.93
C GLN A 21 27.81 1.81 5.45
N GLU A 22 27.11 1.21 6.42
CA GLU A 22 25.79 0.66 6.21
C GLU A 22 24.85 1.84 6.01
N ILE A 23 24.41 2.06 4.77
CA ILE A 23 23.35 3.03 4.48
C ILE A 23 22.12 2.45 5.16
N SER A 24 21.77 2.97 6.33
CA SER A 24 20.60 2.51 7.07
C SER A 24 19.42 2.49 6.11
N PRO A 25 18.67 1.39 6.01
CA PRO A 25 17.44 1.39 5.24
C PRO A 25 16.64 2.58 5.74
N THR A 26 16.29 3.48 4.83
CA THR A 26 15.51 4.68 5.14
C THR A 26 14.38 4.20 6.02
N SER A 27 14.37 4.65 7.28
CA SER A 27 13.34 4.30 8.26
C SER A 27 12.02 4.36 7.53
N CYS A 28 11.22 3.30 7.62
CA CYS A 28 9.96 3.16 6.89
C CYS A 28 9.05 4.32 7.30
N ASP A 29 9.23 5.44 6.63
CA ASP A 29 8.46 6.64 6.83
C ASP A 29 7.18 6.40 6.03
N LEU A 30 6.26 5.69 6.68
CA LEU A 30 4.88 5.60 6.23
C LEU A 30 4.20 6.96 6.32
N ASP A 31 4.88 7.98 6.87
CA ASP A 31 4.47 9.35 6.72
C ASP A 31 4.43 9.64 5.21
N MET A 32 3.22 9.79 4.72
CA MET A 32 2.93 10.11 3.33
C MET A 32 3.40 11.55 3.15
N GLY A 33 4.71 11.76 2.94
CA GLY A 33 5.35 13.07 2.90
C GLY A 33 4.42 14.14 2.34
N GLY A 34 3.88 14.96 3.25
CA GLY A 34 2.78 15.90 2.97
C GLY A 34 1.54 15.78 3.87
N TRP A 35 1.34 14.68 4.60
CA TRP A 35 0.22 14.54 5.56
C TRP A 35 0.60 15.02 6.96
N ASN A 36 0.52 16.33 7.23
CA ASN A 36 0.58 16.88 8.59
C ASN A 36 -0.78 16.84 9.32
N GLY A 37 -1.67 15.93 8.90
CA GLY A 37 -3.03 15.83 9.41
C GLY A 37 -3.12 14.88 10.60
N SER A 38 -3.30 15.39 11.81
CA SER A 38 -3.84 14.53 12.88
C SER A 38 -5.19 13.95 12.45
N THR A 39 -5.66 12.85 13.05
CA THR A 39 -7.00 12.28 12.80
C THR A 39 -8.15 13.28 13.05
N ASN A 40 -7.86 14.40 13.73
CA ASN A 40 -8.78 15.52 13.87
C ASN A 40 -9.02 16.24 12.52
N SER A 41 -8.10 16.16 11.55
CA SER A 41 -8.20 16.85 10.27
C SER A 41 -9.43 16.42 9.44
N LEU A 42 -9.80 15.13 9.45
CA LEU A 42 -10.96 14.66 8.69
C LEU A 42 -12.27 15.11 9.34
N VAL A 43 -12.37 15.01 10.68
CA VAL A 43 -13.56 15.45 11.42
C VAL A 43 -13.71 16.96 11.31
N ASP A 44 -12.62 17.71 11.41
CA ASP A 44 -12.60 19.16 11.27
C ASP A 44 -12.91 19.57 9.82
N TRP A 45 -12.39 18.85 8.82
CA TRP A 45 -12.75 19.06 7.42
C TRP A 45 -14.26 18.85 7.18
N ILE A 46 -14.84 17.76 7.72
CA ILE A 46 -16.29 17.49 7.63
C ILE A 46 -17.10 18.63 8.27
N LYS A 47 -16.72 19.08 9.48
CA LYS A 47 -17.37 20.19 10.17
C LYS A 47 -17.24 21.50 9.39
N ASN A 48 -16.07 21.80 8.84
CA ASN A 48 -15.80 23.01 8.05
C ASN A 48 -16.63 23.08 6.76
N LYS A 49 -17.06 21.93 6.22
CA LYS A 49 -17.98 21.85 5.08
C LYS A 49 -19.47 21.89 5.49
N GLY A 50 -19.76 22.10 6.77
CA GLY A 50 -21.14 22.17 7.30
C GLY A 50 -21.84 20.80 7.37
N LEU A 51 -21.09 19.70 7.30
CA LEU A 51 -21.65 18.35 7.34
C LEU A 51 -21.73 17.84 8.77
N LYS A 52 -22.80 17.08 9.08
CA LYS A 52 -22.93 16.41 10.37
C LYS A 52 -21.96 15.23 10.44
N ALA A 53 -21.18 15.16 11.52
CA ALA A 53 -20.31 14.03 11.79
C ALA A 53 -21.14 12.73 11.84
N GLY A 54 -20.76 11.73 11.01
CA GLY A 54 -21.42 10.43 10.97
C GLY A 54 -22.27 10.16 9.71
N GLN A 55 -22.52 11.16 8.85
CA GLN A 55 -23.11 10.91 7.54
C GLN A 55 -22.05 10.44 6.54
N SER A 56 -22.44 9.54 5.64
CA SER A 56 -21.63 9.13 4.49
C SER A 56 -21.45 10.31 3.55
N LEU A 57 -20.22 10.54 3.07
CA LEU A 57 -19.96 11.55 2.06
C LEU A 57 -20.61 11.15 0.73
N SER A 58 -21.23 12.13 0.04
CA SER A 58 -21.60 11.94 -1.35
C SER A 58 -20.35 11.74 -2.22
N THR A 59 -20.50 11.12 -3.39
CA THR A 59 -19.39 10.92 -4.33
C THR A 59 -18.63 12.22 -4.63
N ALA A 60 -19.35 13.33 -4.80
CA ALA A 60 -18.77 14.64 -5.06
C ALA A 60 -17.94 15.15 -3.87
N LEU A 61 -18.46 15.02 -2.65
CA LEU A 61 -17.75 15.44 -1.43
C LEU A 61 -16.54 14.56 -1.15
N ALA A 62 -16.66 13.25 -1.37
CA ALA A 62 -15.55 12.33 -1.26
C ALA A 62 -14.46 12.67 -2.28
N ASN A 63 -14.81 12.95 -3.54
CA ASN A 63 -13.84 13.40 -4.54
C ASN A 63 -13.15 14.71 -4.11
N LYS A 64 -13.92 15.68 -3.58
CA LYS A 64 -13.35 16.95 -3.10
C LYS A 64 -12.40 16.75 -1.91
N LEU A 65 -12.71 15.82 -1.01
CA LEU A 65 -11.82 15.44 0.09
C LEU A 65 -10.49 14.91 -0.46
N PHE A 66 -10.51 13.97 -1.41
CA PHE A 66 -9.29 13.41 -1.98
C PHE A 66 -8.49 14.42 -2.81
N ASP A 67 -9.18 15.37 -3.45
CA ASP A 67 -8.57 16.49 -4.16
C ASP A 67 -7.86 17.45 -3.19
N ASP A 68 -8.55 17.88 -2.13
CA ASP A 68 -7.98 18.76 -1.09
C ASP A 68 -6.79 18.09 -0.36
N LEU A 69 -6.76 16.75 -0.28
CA LEU A 69 -5.67 15.96 0.30
C LEU A 69 -4.58 15.56 -0.70
N GLY A 70 -4.71 15.91 -1.99
CA GLY A 70 -3.75 15.53 -3.03
C GLY A 70 -3.65 14.03 -3.33
N LEU A 71 -4.67 13.25 -2.93
CA LEU A 71 -4.71 11.79 -3.03
C LEU A 71 -5.35 11.26 -4.32
N THR A 72 -6.04 12.11 -5.10
CA THR A 72 -6.79 11.70 -6.30
C THR A 72 -5.97 10.88 -7.29
N GLN A 73 -4.69 11.22 -7.49
CA GLN A 73 -3.77 10.51 -8.37
C GLN A 73 -3.50 9.06 -7.93
N PHE A 74 -3.71 8.74 -6.66
CA PHE A 74 -3.48 7.41 -6.10
C PHE A 74 -4.70 6.52 -6.18
N LEU A 75 -5.88 7.08 -6.41
CA LEU A 75 -7.12 6.32 -6.52
C LEU A 75 -7.26 5.68 -7.91
N TYR A 76 -7.76 4.45 -7.95
CA TYR A 76 -8.31 3.81 -9.13
C TYR A 76 -9.61 4.49 -9.55
N SER A 77 -9.85 4.49 -10.85
CA SER A 77 -11.08 4.98 -11.46
C SER A 77 -11.47 3.99 -12.58
N PRO A 78 -12.63 3.30 -12.48
CA PRO A 78 -13.56 3.33 -11.34
C PRO A 78 -12.96 2.71 -10.05
N SER A 79 -13.58 3.01 -8.90
CA SER A 79 -13.32 2.30 -7.64
C SER A 79 -13.58 0.80 -7.81
N CYS A 80 -12.91 -0.04 -7.01
CA CYS A 80 -13.19 -1.47 -7.00
C CYS A 80 -14.66 -1.74 -6.60
N ASN A 81 -15.20 -2.89 -7.03
CA ASN A 81 -16.53 -3.33 -6.65
C ASN A 81 -16.49 -4.75 -6.08
N ARG A 82 -16.89 -4.91 -4.82
CA ARG A 82 -16.90 -6.17 -4.08
C ARG A 82 -17.82 -7.27 -4.66
N PHE A 83 -18.71 -6.92 -5.59
CA PHE A 83 -19.68 -7.85 -6.20
C PHE A 83 -19.36 -8.18 -7.67
N ASP A 84 -18.30 -7.60 -8.23
CA ASP A 84 -17.95 -7.72 -9.64
C ASP A 84 -16.54 -8.28 -9.85
N GLY A 85 -16.24 -8.73 -11.06
CA GLY A 85 -14.94 -9.22 -11.49
C GLY A 85 -14.36 -10.30 -10.58
N ILE A 86 -13.13 -10.07 -10.12
CA ILE A 86 -12.38 -11.02 -9.27
C ILE A 86 -12.98 -11.17 -7.86
N TYR A 87 -13.89 -10.29 -7.44
CA TYR A 87 -14.51 -10.35 -6.11
C TYR A 87 -15.88 -11.02 -6.10
N SER A 88 -16.50 -11.16 -7.28
CA SER A 88 -17.84 -11.72 -7.41
C SER A 88 -17.89 -13.17 -6.93
N GLY A 89 -18.89 -13.50 -6.10
CA GLY A 89 -19.08 -14.83 -5.54
C GLY A 89 -18.32 -15.11 -4.24
N ALA A 90 -17.68 -14.10 -3.62
CA ALA A 90 -16.96 -14.29 -2.37
C ALA A 90 -17.86 -14.82 -1.23
N VAL A 91 -17.43 -15.93 -0.60
CA VAL A 91 -18.10 -16.56 0.55
C VAL A 91 -17.31 -16.25 1.81
N ASN A 92 -18.00 -15.77 2.87
CA ASN A 92 -17.35 -15.32 4.11
C ASN A 92 -16.25 -14.25 3.90
N GLY A 93 -16.37 -13.49 2.82
CA GLY A 93 -15.42 -12.45 2.43
C GLY A 93 -14.29 -12.94 1.51
N TRP A 94 -14.29 -14.21 1.08
CA TRP A 94 -13.21 -14.78 0.27
C TRP A 94 -13.69 -15.44 -1.02
N LYS A 95 -12.98 -15.18 -2.10
CA LYS A 95 -13.02 -15.93 -3.36
C LYS A 95 -11.63 -16.53 -3.56
N ALA A 96 -11.49 -17.84 -3.35
CA ALA A 96 -10.19 -18.50 -3.30
C ALA A 96 -10.04 -19.66 -4.29
N GLU A 97 -11.05 -19.93 -5.11
CA GLU A 97 -11.08 -21.13 -5.97
C GLU A 97 -9.95 -21.16 -7.01
N ALA A 98 -9.38 -20.00 -7.34
CA ALA A 98 -8.23 -19.92 -8.24
C ALA A 98 -6.96 -20.53 -7.64
N CYS A 99 -6.81 -20.52 -6.31
CA CYS A 99 -5.67 -21.13 -5.63
C CYS A 99 -5.80 -22.67 -5.63
N PRO A 100 -4.83 -23.42 -6.20
CA PRO A 100 -4.90 -24.89 -6.33
C PRO A 100 -5.04 -25.67 -5.00
N LYS A 101 -4.70 -25.04 -3.87
CA LYS A 101 -4.83 -25.63 -2.52
C LYS A 101 -5.80 -24.85 -1.63
N SER A 102 -6.81 -24.24 -2.23
CA SER A 102 -7.82 -23.46 -1.52
C SER A 102 -8.63 -24.25 -0.51
N ALA A 103 -8.77 -25.57 -0.68
CA ALA A 103 -9.40 -26.45 0.31
C ALA A 103 -8.58 -26.59 1.60
N ASP A 104 -7.25 -26.48 1.53
CA ASP A 104 -6.35 -26.56 2.68
C ASP A 104 -6.19 -25.19 3.37
N LEU A 105 -6.62 -24.10 2.71
CA LEU A 105 -6.56 -22.75 3.25
C LEU A 105 -7.67 -22.55 4.28
N THR A 106 -7.30 -22.51 5.55
CA THR A 106 -8.20 -22.07 6.62
C THR A 106 -8.24 -20.55 6.64
N LEU A 107 -9.20 -19.96 5.90
CA LEU A 107 -9.38 -18.51 5.83
C LEU A 107 -10.34 -18.02 6.93
N PRO A 108 -9.97 -16.99 7.71
CA PRO A 108 -10.84 -16.45 8.74
C PRO A 108 -12.02 -15.73 8.09
N LYS A 109 -13.23 -15.87 8.65
CA LYS A 109 -14.38 -15.09 8.19
C LYS A 109 -14.12 -13.60 8.35
N ILE A 110 -14.17 -12.85 7.26
CA ILE A 110 -14.04 -11.40 7.30
C ILE A 110 -15.40 -10.81 7.70
N ARG A 111 -15.38 -9.92 8.69
CA ARG A 111 -16.56 -9.15 9.11
C ARG A 111 -16.57 -7.80 8.40
N GLY A 112 -17.75 -7.32 8.02
CA GLY A 112 -17.93 -6.02 7.39
C GLY A 112 -18.11 -6.09 5.88
N THR A 113 -17.87 -4.95 5.22
CA THR A 113 -18.12 -4.75 3.79
C THR A 113 -16.86 -4.96 2.96
N VAL A 114 -16.35 -6.19 2.96
CA VAL A 114 -15.09 -6.57 2.31
C VAL A 114 -15.28 -7.85 1.50
N SER A 115 -14.76 -7.87 0.28
CA SER A 115 -14.58 -9.09 -0.52
C SER A 115 -13.12 -9.19 -0.95
N CYS A 116 -12.50 -10.32 -0.68
CA CYS A 116 -11.10 -10.62 -1.00
C CYS A 116 -10.99 -11.77 -1.98
N TYR A 117 -9.97 -11.71 -2.83
CA TYR A 117 -9.59 -12.68 -3.82
C TYR A 117 -8.22 -13.25 -3.47
N VAL A 118 -8.09 -14.57 -3.51
CA VAL A 118 -6.80 -15.27 -3.41
C VAL A 118 -6.41 -15.73 -4.82
N PRO A 119 -5.32 -15.18 -5.38
CA PRO A 119 -4.83 -15.56 -6.70
C PRO A 119 -4.33 -17.01 -6.78
N ASP A 120 -4.11 -17.47 -8.00
CA ASP A 120 -3.64 -18.83 -8.32
C ASP A 120 -2.25 -19.17 -7.75
N TYR A 121 -1.39 -18.18 -7.59
CA TYR A 121 -0.09 -18.34 -6.92
C TYR A 121 -0.19 -18.46 -5.39
N CYS A 122 -1.38 -18.30 -4.80
CA CYS A 122 -1.68 -18.50 -3.37
C CYS A 122 -0.85 -17.69 -2.35
N THR A 123 0.09 -16.85 -2.79
CA THR A 123 0.95 -16.01 -1.96
C THR A 123 0.52 -14.54 -1.99
N GLY A 124 -0.71 -14.26 -2.42
CA GLY A 124 -1.26 -12.91 -2.40
C GLY A 124 -2.72 -12.88 -2.03
N ILE A 125 -3.16 -11.68 -1.68
CA ILE A 125 -4.53 -11.36 -1.32
C ILE A 125 -4.84 -10.01 -1.94
N ASP A 126 -5.97 -9.91 -2.63
CA ASP A 126 -6.47 -8.66 -3.20
C ASP A 126 -7.90 -8.43 -2.69
N CYS A 127 -8.16 -7.32 -2.03
CA CYS A 127 -9.43 -7.04 -1.36
C CYS A 127 -10.04 -5.74 -1.84
N CYS A 128 -11.35 -5.77 -2.06
CA CYS A 128 -12.16 -4.57 -2.21
C CYS A 128 -12.93 -4.29 -0.91
N VAL A 129 -12.75 -3.08 -0.37
CA VAL A 129 -13.28 -2.66 0.94
C VAL A 129 -14.19 -1.45 0.76
N ASP A 130 -15.48 -1.57 1.10
CA ASP A 130 -16.39 -0.41 1.13
C ASP A 130 -16.20 0.37 2.42
N VAL A 131 -15.94 1.68 2.31
CA VAL A 131 -15.80 2.58 3.46
C VAL A 131 -17.02 3.47 3.55
N GLY A 132 -17.99 3.04 4.36
CA GLY A 132 -19.31 3.69 4.48
C GLY A 132 -19.26 5.19 4.78
N LYS A 133 -18.32 5.67 5.61
CA LYS A 133 -18.20 7.11 5.92
C LYS A 133 -17.76 7.95 4.71
N ILE A 134 -16.98 7.37 3.80
CA ILE A 134 -16.46 8.04 2.60
C ILE A 134 -17.38 7.82 1.40
N GLY A 135 -18.23 6.78 1.44
CA GLY A 135 -19.11 6.46 0.32
C GLY A 135 -18.36 5.95 -0.92
N LYS A 136 -17.17 5.36 -0.71
CA LYS A 136 -16.33 4.78 -1.75
C LYS A 136 -15.76 3.44 -1.31
N SER A 137 -15.31 2.68 -2.29
CA SER A 137 -14.63 1.41 -2.09
C SER A 137 -13.17 1.53 -2.48
N PHE A 138 -12.30 0.83 -1.74
CA PHE A 138 -10.86 0.86 -1.93
C PHE A 138 -10.30 -0.54 -2.16
N ARG A 139 -9.38 -0.66 -3.12
CA ARG A 139 -8.57 -1.85 -3.35
C ARG A 139 -7.40 -1.84 -2.37
N ILE A 140 -7.22 -2.93 -1.65
CA ILE A 140 -6.09 -3.17 -0.76
C ILE A 140 -5.52 -4.54 -1.11
N TYR A 141 -4.21 -4.64 -1.29
CA TYR A 141 -3.60 -5.91 -1.65
C TYR A 141 -2.28 -6.14 -0.92
N ALA A 142 -1.94 -7.41 -0.75
CA ALA A 142 -0.65 -7.87 -0.30
C ALA A 142 -0.19 -8.99 -1.23
N LEU A 143 1.06 -8.92 -1.69
CA LEU A 143 1.66 -9.89 -2.60
C LEU A 143 3.04 -10.27 -2.09
N LEU A 144 3.21 -11.55 -1.76
CA LEU A 144 4.49 -12.15 -1.48
C LEU A 144 5.04 -12.79 -2.76
N ASP A 145 6.06 -12.18 -3.32
CA ASP A 145 6.87 -12.72 -4.40
C ASP A 145 8.09 -13.42 -3.78
N ALA A 146 7.95 -14.73 -3.57
CA ALA A 146 9.02 -15.55 -3.00
C ALA A 146 10.23 -15.70 -3.95
N CYS A 147 10.02 -15.54 -5.26
CA CYS A 147 11.10 -15.65 -6.24
C CYS A 147 12.04 -14.45 -6.17
N ASN A 148 11.48 -13.26 -5.95
CA ASN A 148 12.23 -12.00 -5.83
C ASN A 148 12.39 -11.54 -4.38
N TRP A 149 12.01 -12.37 -3.41
CA TRP A 149 12.08 -12.08 -1.98
C TRP A 149 11.45 -10.74 -1.60
N LYS A 150 10.28 -10.46 -2.19
CA LYS A 150 9.65 -9.15 -2.12
C LYS A 150 8.22 -9.26 -1.60
N LEU A 151 7.92 -8.50 -0.55
CA LEU A 151 6.56 -8.28 -0.07
C LEU A 151 6.08 -6.93 -0.58
N SER A 152 4.98 -6.93 -1.34
CA SER A 152 4.35 -5.70 -1.84
C SER A 152 3.01 -5.52 -1.13
N ILE A 153 2.82 -4.43 -0.40
CA ILE A 153 1.56 -4.07 0.25
C ILE A 153 1.06 -2.79 -0.39
N GLY A 154 -0.17 -2.77 -0.87
CA GLY A 154 -0.72 -1.61 -1.55
C GLY A 154 -2.13 -1.25 -1.15
N ILE A 155 -2.41 0.05 -1.29
CA ILE A 155 -3.74 0.63 -1.20
C ILE A 155 -3.92 1.45 -2.47
N GLU A 156 -4.94 1.11 -3.24
CA GLU A 156 -5.17 1.68 -4.57
C GLU A 156 -3.89 1.57 -5.45
N LYS A 157 -3.50 2.64 -6.14
CA LYS A 157 -2.28 2.66 -6.98
C LYS A 157 -1.00 2.83 -6.17
N ARG A 158 -1.09 3.03 -4.85
CA ARG A 158 0.07 3.19 -3.98
C ARG A 158 0.50 1.84 -3.43
N ALA A 159 1.79 1.56 -3.52
CA ALA A 159 2.40 0.29 -3.13
C ALA A 159 3.69 0.55 -2.35
N PHE A 160 3.88 -0.22 -1.28
CA PHE A 160 5.08 -0.28 -0.48
C PHE A 160 5.73 -1.63 -0.73
N ASN A 161 7.01 -1.61 -1.06
CA ASN A 161 7.77 -2.79 -1.43
C ASN A 161 8.84 -3.03 -0.37
N PHE A 162 8.85 -4.21 0.21
CA PHE A 162 9.79 -4.64 1.23
C PHE A 162 10.59 -5.81 0.70
N THR A 163 11.91 -5.74 0.84
CA THR A 163 12.78 -6.90 0.63
C THR A 163 12.76 -7.75 1.91
N ILE A 164 12.55 -9.05 1.78
CA ILE A 164 12.37 -9.97 2.92
C ILE A 164 13.71 -10.57 3.38
N LEU A 165 14.79 -10.33 2.63
CA LEU A 165 16.12 -10.93 2.88
C LEU A 165 17.07 -10.16 3.80
N ASP A 166 16.65 -9.09 4.49
CA ASP A 166 17.53 -8.38 5.43
C ASP A 166 17.31 -8.80 6.90
N TYR A 167 17.37 -10.11 7.18
CA TYR A 167 17.43 -10.61 8.56
C TYR A 167 18.68 -11.45 8.77
N ASN A 168 19.66 -10.89 9.49
CA ASN A 168 20.78 -11.65 10.04
C ASN A 168 20.27 -12.51 11.21
N TRP A 169 20.03 -13.80 10.97
CA TRP A 169 19.84 -14.77 12.04
C TRP A 169 21.16 -15.02 12.77
N GLY A 170 21.22 -14.66 14.05
CA GLY A 170 22.30 -15.03 14.95
C GLY A 170 23.41 -13.99 15.10
N LYS A 171 23.60 -13.55 16.34
CA LYS A 171 24.90 -13.11 16.87
C LYS A 171 25.58 -14.31 17.52
#